data_AF-R7LKS4-F1
#
_entry.id   AF-R7LKS4-F1
#
_cell.length_a   1.000
_cell.length_b   1.000
_cell.length_c   1.000
_cell.angle_alpha   90.00
_cell.angle_beta   90.00
_cell.angle_gamma   90.00
#
_symmetry.space_group_name_H-M   'P 1'
#
loop_
_entity.id
_entity.type
_entity.pdbx_description
1 polymer ?
#
loop_
_entity_poly.entity_id
_entity_poly.type
_entity_poly.pdbx_seq_one_letter_code
_entity_poly.pdbx_strand_id
1 'polypeptide(L)'
;MKSLGNLCSDFKNIMYKNYGENPGKMLVHTGVLGWILSSLAQVSAVVFNDKISPEQKTFLIPQEIADAAVNILSFYVITSSFKNLASKLVSTGKLTTKPIKDFLVKQGANTSEHIGKLGFNIENMASFSEIKNEYKPFKNGVDVVASTVGSIISCNIITPVLRNQYAAKKQKEAIAKMHGGDGKNLKSPRGITMDAYIKMSAMKHSSGSLKI
;
A
#
# COMPACT_ATOMS: atom_id res chain seq x y z
N MET A 1 -16.34 -35.13 -9.91
CA MET A 1 -15.12 -34.55 -9.31
C MET A 1 -14.23 -34.08 -10.45
N LYS A 2 -13.86 -32.79 -10.56
CA LYS A 2 -13.02 -32.31 -11.68
C LYS A 2 -11.62 -32.94 -11.57
N SER A 3 -11.09 -33.42 -12.70
CA SER A 3 -9.70 -33.90 -12.79
C SER A 3 -8.71 -32.78 -12.41
N LEU A 4 -7.60 -33.13 -11.76
CA LEU A 4 -6.52 -32.22 -11.38
C LEU A 4 -6.01 -31.39 -12.57
N GLY A 5 -5.97 -31.98 -13.77
CA GLY A 5 -5.58 -31.28 -15.00
C GLY A 5 -6.56 -30.18 -15.42
N ASN A 6 -7.87 -30.41 -15.22
CA ASN A 6 -8.91 -29.42 -15.51
C ASN A 6 -8.94 -28.30 -14.45
N LEU A 7 -8.60 -28.60 -13.20
CA LEU A 7 -8.45 -27.58 -12.15
C LEU A 7 -7.23 -26.68 -12.39
N CYS A 8 -6.12 -27.26 -12.86
CA CYS A 8 -4.89 -26.51 -13.15
C CYS A 8 -5.06 -25.59 -14.37
N SER A 9 -5.74 -26.06 -15.43
CA SER A 9 -6.03 -25.23 -16.60
C SER A 9 -7.03 -24.11 -16.28
N ASP A 10 -8.08 -24.40 -15.52
CA ASP A 10 -9.05 -23.40 -15.04
C ASP A 10 -8.35 -22.32 -14.20
N PHE A 11 -7.49 -22.73 -13.26
CA PHE A 11 -6.70 -21.80 -12.44
C PHE A 11 -5.75 -20.95 -13.29
N LYS A 12 -5.00 -21.56 -14.21
CA LYS A 12 -4.11 -20.83 -15.13
C LYS A 12 -4.87 -19.79 -15.94
N ASN A 13 -6.06 -20.12 -16.44
CA ASN A 13 -6.91 -19.20 -17.20
C ASN A 13 -7.43 -18.05 -16.32
N ILE A 14 -7.82 -18.33 -15.08
CA ILE A 14 -8.24 -17.31 -14.10
C ILE A 14 -7.07 -16.37 -13.79
N MET A 15 -5.88 -16.91 -13.56
CA MET A 15 -4.67 -16.13 -13.28
C MET A 15 -4.30 -15.26 -14.49
N TYR A 16 -4.32 -15.82 -15.70
CA TYR A 16 -3.99 -15.08 -16.91
C TYR A 16 -4.99 -13.93 -17.15
N LYS A 17 -6.29 -14.19 -17.07
CA LYS A 17 -7.32 -13.16 -17.30
C LYS A 17 -7.33 -12.07 -16.22
N ASN A 18 -7.11 -12.42 -14.95
CA ASN A 18 -7.18 -11.44 -13.86
C ASN A 18 -5.86 -10.70 -13.61
N TYR A 19 -4.72 -11.34 -13.90
CA TYR A 19 -3.41 -10.88 -13.47
C TYR A 19 -2.37 -10.79 -14.61
N GLY A 20 -2.47 -11.64 -15.63
CA GLY A 20 -1.64 -11.54 -16.83
C GLY A 20 -1.97 -10.30 -17.67
N GLU A 21 -3.26 -9.98 -17.81
CA GLU A 21 -3.69 -8.77 -18.54
C GLU A 21 -3.58 -7.47 -17.72
N ASN A 22 -3.49 -7.57 -16.40
CA ASN A 22 -3.37 -6.43 -15.48
C ASN A 22 -2.36 -6.71 -14.35
N PRO A 23 -1.06 -6.64 -14.63
CA PRO A 23 -0.01 -6.95 -13.65
C PRO A 23 0.00 -5.97 -12.48
N GLY A 24 -0.46 -4.72 -12.66
CA GLY A 24 -0.65 -3.78 -11.54
C GLY A 24 -1.69 -4.28 -10.53
N LYS A 25 -2.82 -4.84 -10.99
CA LYS A 25 -3.82 -5.46 -10.11
C LYS A 25 -3.26 -6.68 -9.39
N MET A 26 -2.44 -7.48 -10.08
CA MET A 26 -1.73 -8.60 -9.47
C MET A 26 -0.88 -8.11 -8.30
N LEU A 27 -0.06 -7.08 -8.51
CA LEU A 27 0.82 -6.52 -7.48
C LEU A 27 0.05 -6.11 -6.23
N VAL A 28 -1.10 -5.44 -6.38
CA VAL A 28 -1.93 -5.04 -5.23
C VAL A 28 -2.47 -6.26 -4.51
N HIS A 29 -3.04 -7.21 -5.24
CA HIS A 29 -3.70 -8.37 -4.62
C HIS A 29 -2.72 -9.33 -3.95
N THR A 30 -1.58 -9.61 -4.59
CA THR A 30 -0.54 -10.46 -4.02
C THR A 30 0.13 -9.78 -2.83
N GLY A 31 0.31 -8.45 -2.88
CA GLY A 31 0.77 -7.66 -1.74
C GLY A 31 -0.17 -7.77 -0.54
N VAL A 32 -1.48 -7.59 -0.75
CA VAL A 32 -2.51 -7.77 0.30
C VAL A 32 -2.51 -9.19 0.85
N LEU A 33 -2.45 -10.21 -0.01
CA LEU A 33 -2.38 -11.60 0.42
C LEU A 33 -1.14 -11.86 1.29
N GLY A 34 0.01 -11.32 0.89
CA GLY A 34 1.25 -11.38 1.66
C GLY A 34 1.10 -10.76 3.04
N TRP A 35 0.47 -9.59 3.13
CA TRP A 35 0.18 -8.95 4.42
C TRP A 35 -0.76 -9.79 5.30
N ILE A 36 -1.83 -10.36 4.73
CA ILE A 36 -2.74 -11.24 5.47
C ILE A 36 -1.99 -12.43 6.07
N LEU A 37 -1.19 -13.12 5.26
CA LEU A 37 -0.41 -14.27 5.72
C LEU A 37 0.63 -13.88 6.78
N SER A 38 1.31 -12.75 6.58
CA SER A 38 2.28 -12.22 7.56
C SER A 38 1.61 -11.88 8.88
N SER A 39 0.47 -11.20 8.87
CA SER A 39 -0.27 -10.84 10.07
C SER A 39 -0.85 -12.06 10.78
N LEU A 40 -1.33 -13.06 10.03
CA LEU A 40 -1.77 -14.33 10.61
C LEU A 40 -0.61 -15.02 11.35
N ALA A 41 0.58 -15.03 10.76
CA ALA A 41 1.76 -15.59 11.40
C ALA A 41 2.14 -14.81 12.67
N GLN A 42 2.09 -13.47 12.64
CA GLN A 42 2.37 -12.61 13.81
C GLN A 42 1.38 -12.85 14.95
N VAL A 43 0.07 -12.86 14.66
CA VAL A 43 -0.96 -13.14 15.66
C VAL A 43 -0.80 -14.54 16.23
N SER A 44 -0.58 -15.55 15.37
CA SER A 44 -0.37 -16.94 15.81
C SER A 44 0.86 -17.06 16.71
N ALA A 45 1.96 -16.38 16.37
CA ALA A 45 3.15 -16.35 17.20
C ALA A 45 2.88 -15.76 18.59
N VAL A 46 2.07 -14.70 18.70
CA VAL A 46 1.66 -14.14 20.00
C VAL A 46 0.77 -15.12 20.78
N VAL A 47 -0.17 -15.79 20.10
CA VAL A 47 -1.10 -16.75 20.72
C VAL A 47 -0.35 -17.96 21.30
N PHE A 48 0.55 -18.57 20.53
CA PHE A 48 1.26 -19.80 20.90
C PHE A 48 2.56 -19.58 21.68
N ASN A 49 2.94 -18.33 21.96
CA ASN A 49 4.13 -18.06 22.75
C ASN A 49 3.82 -18.14 24.26
N ASP A 50 4.35 -19.17 24.91
CA ASP A 50 4.17 -19.41 26.35
C ASP A 50 4.96 -18.42 27.23
N LYS A 51 5.91 -17.68 26.65
CA LYS A 51 6.66 -16.63 27.36
C LYS A 51 5.86 -15.33 27.53
N ILE A 52 4.73 -15.20 26.84
CA ILE A 52 3.82 -14.05 26.97
C ILE A 52 2.71 -14.45 27.94
N SER A 53 2.52 -13.69 29.02
CA SER A 53 1.50 -14.04 30.00
C SER A 53 0.09 -13.95 29.39
N PRO A 54 -0.89 -14.72 29.89
CA PRO A 54 -2.28 -14.63 29.43
C PRO A 54 -2.83 -13.21 29.47
N GLU A 55 -2.48 -12.43 30.50
CA GLU A 55 -2.85 -11.03 30.64
C GLU A 55 -2.26 -10.17 29.51
N GLN A 56 -0.97 -10.33 29.17
CA GLN A 56 -0.34 -9.61 28.07
C GLN A 56 -0.97 -9.96 26.71
N LYS A 57 -1.37 -11.21 26.49
CA LYS A 57 -2.04 -11.65 25.26
C LYS A 57 -3.35 -10.90 25.01
N THR A 58 -4.11 -10.57 26.06
CA THR A 58 -5.37 -9.81 25.93
C THR A 58 -5.18 -8.40 25.36
N PHE A 59 -3.99 -7.82 25.51
CA PHE A 59 -3.64 -6.51 24.94
C PHE A 59 -2.91 -6.60 23.61
N LEU A 60 -2.03 -7.59 23.45
CA LEU A 60 -1.19 -7.74 22.27
C LEU A 60 -1.99 -8.24 21.06
N ILE A 61 -2.84 -9.25 21.23
CA ILE A 61 -3.60 -9.83 20.11
C ILE A 61 -4.49 -8.77 19.42
N PRO A 62 -5.29 -7.96 20.13
CA PRO A 62 -6.06 -6.89 19.48
C PRO A 62 -5.18 -5.80 18.84
N GLN A 63 -3.97 -5.56 19.35
CA GLN A 63 -3.04 -4.60 18.77
C GLN A 63 -2.45 -5.11 17.46
N GLU A 64 -2.01 -6.37 17.40
CA GLU A 64 -1.50 -7.00 16.19
C GLU A 64 -2.58 -7.10 15.11
N ILE A 65 -3.83 -7.39 15.49
CA ILE A 65 -4.97 -7.38 14.56
C ILE A 65 -5.24 -5.96 14.03
N ALA A 66 -5.20 -4.95 14.89
CA ALA A 66 -5.40 -3.57 14.47
C ALA A 66 -4.27 -3.07 13.56
N ASP A 67 -3.02 -3.43 13.85
CA ASP A 67 -1.87 -3.12 13.00
C ASP A 67 -1.98 -3.82 11.64
N ALA A 68 -2.38 -5.09 11.63
CA ALA A 68 -2.68 -5.83 10.41
C ALA A 68 -3.76 -5.14 9.57
N ALA A 69 -4.86 -4.73 10.20
CA ALA A 69 -5.94 -4.04 9.52
C ALA A 69 -5.48 -2.71 8.91
N VAL A 70 -4.72 -1.90 9.66
CA VAL A 70 -4.16 -0.64 9.16
C VAL A 70 -3.25 -0.88 7.97
N ASN A 71 -2.33 -1.86 8.07
CA ASN A 71 -1.42 -2.22 6.98
C ASN A 71 -2.15 -2.66 5.71
N ILE A 72 -3.06 -3.63 5.84
CA ILE A 72 -3.78 -4.20 4.69
C ILE A 72 -4.64 -3.12 4.01
N LEU A 73 -5.40 -2.36 4.80
CA LEU A 73 -6.33 -1.35 4.28
C LEU A 73 -5.58 -0.18 3.64
N SER A 74 -4.59 0.38 4.34
CA SER A 74 -3.81 1.48 3.79
C SER A 74 -3.02 1.05 2.56
N PHE A 75 -2.43 -0.15 2.55
CA PHE A 75 -1.76 -0.70 1.37
C PHE A 75 -2.72 -0.79 0.20
N TYR A 76 -3.87 -1.45 0.39
CA TYR A 76 -4.84 -1.65 -0.69
C TYR A 76 -5.36 -0.33 -1.25
N VAL A 77 -5.81 0.58 -0.37
CA VAL A 77 -6.44 1.84 -0.77
C VAL A 77 -5.42 2.73 -1.48
N ILE A 78 -4.28 3.02 -0.86
CA ILE A 78 -3.29 3.93 -1.43
C ILE A 78 -2.72 3.37 -2.74
N THR A 79 -2.31 2.10 -2.75
CA THR A 79 -1.75 1.47 -3.95
C THR A 79 -2.77 1.45 -5.10
N SER A 80 -4.02 1.09 -4.81
CA SER A 80 -5.08 1.09 -5.82
C SER A 80 -5.41 2.48 -6.33
N SER A 81 -5.39 3.50 -5.46
CA SER A 81 -5.62 4.90 -5.86
C SER A 81 -4.55 5.39 -6.82
N PHE A 82 -3.27 5.13 -6.54
CA PHE A 82 -2.17 5.50 -7.44
C PHE A 82 -2.28 4.78 -8.78
N LYS A 83 -2.54 3.47 -8.76
CA LYS A 83 -2.79 2.68 -9.97
C LYS A 83 -3.94 3.27 -10.79
N ASN A 84 -5.10 3.50 -10.17
CA ASN A 84 -6.30 3.96 -10.86
C ASN A 84 -6.10 5.36 -11.45
N LEU A 85 -5.41 6.24 -10.73
CA LEU A 85 -5.05 7.57 -11.22
C LEU A 85 -4.12 7.47 -12.44
N ALA A 86 -3.04 6.69 -12.34
CA ALA A 86 -2.10 6.52 -13.44
C ALA A 86 -2.74 5.86 -14.66
N SER A 87 -3.52 4.79 -14.45
CA SER A 87 -4.34 4.15 -15.49
C SER A 87 -5.23 5.18 -16.18
N LYS A 88 -5.89 6.06 -15.42
CA LYS A 88 -6.76 7.09 -15.99
C LYS A 88 -5.98 8.15 -16.76
N LEU A 89 -4.78 8.52 -16.32
CA LEU A 89 -3.91 9.42 -17.07
C LEU A 89 -3.48 8.82 -18.41
N VAL A 90 -3.22 7.51 -18.46
CA VAL A 90 -2.92 6.79 -19.71
C VAL A 90 -4.16 6.68 -20.59
N SER A 91 -5.29 6.23 -20.04
CA SER A 91 -6.55 6.08 -20.79
C SER A 91 -7.09 7.40 -21.33
N THR A 92 -6.87 8.52 -20.64
CA THR A 92 -7.25 9.86 -21.14
C THR A 92 -6.21 10.46 -22.11
N GLY A 93 -5.12 9.75 -22.41
CA GLY A 93 -4.04 10.21 -23.28
C GLY A 93 -3.18 11.33 -22.69
N LYS A 94 -3.40 11.72 -21.43
CA LYS A 94 -2.59 12.73 -20.74
C LYS A 94 -1.17 12.23 -20.48
N LEU A 95 -1.02 10.93 -20.21
CA LEU A 95 0.25 10.23 -20.17
C LEU A 95 0.34 9.28 -21.36
N THR A 96 1.29 9.48 -22.25
CA THR A 96 1.34 8.78 -23.53
C THR A 96 2.78 8.65 -24.03
N THR A 97 3.02 7.68 -24.92
CA THR A 97 4.28 7.53 -25.66
C THR A 97 4.17 8.17 -27.04
N LYS A 98 5.31 8.38 -27.73
CA LYS A 98 5.31 8.97 -29.07
C LYS A 98 4.38 8.23 -30.06
N PRO A 99 4.41 6.89 -30.17
CA PRO A 99 3.50 6.17 -31.09
C PRO A 99 2.02 6.34 -30.75
N ILE A 100 1.66 6.29 -29.46
CA ILE A 100 0.27 6.49 -29.01
C ILE A 100 -0.16 7.93 -29.29
N LYS A 101 0.73 8.92 -29.06
CA LYS A 101 0.47 10.31 -29.40
C LYS A 101 0.24 10.48 -30.90
N ASP A 102 1.11 9.92 -31.74
CA ASP A 102 1.00 10.00 -33.21
C ASP A 102 -0.28 9.32 -33.72
N PHE A 103 -0.72 8.24 -33.08
CA PHE A 103 -2.04 7.64 -33.34
C PHE A 103 -3.19 8.58 -32.99
N LEU A 104 -3.18 9.22 -31.81
CA LEU A 104 -4.22 10.17 -31.41
C LEU A 104 -4.28 11.38 -32.35
N VAL A 105 -3.12 11.86 -32.79
CA VAL A 105 -2.96 12.94 -33.78
C VAL A 105 -3.64 12.56 -35.10
N LYS A 106 -3.36 11.35 -35.62
CA LYS A 106 -3.94 10.83 -36.87
C LYS A 106 -5.45 10.66 -36.80
N GLN A 107 -5.98 10.31 -35.63
CA GLN A 107 -7.42 10.13 -35.40
C GLN A 107 -8.15 11.45 -35.10
N GLY A 108 -7.50 12.60 -35.29
CA GLY A 108 -8.12 13.91 -35.09
C GLY A 108 -8.28 14.33 -33.63
N ALA A 109 -7.77 13.56 -32.66
CA ALA A 109 -7.82 13.89 -31.24
C ALA A 109 -6.75 14.95 -30.83
N ASN A 110 -6.21 15.68 -31.80
CA ASN A 110 -5.06 16.59 -31.65
C ASN A 110 -5.29 17.81 -30.76
N THR A 111 -6.54 18.16 -30.49
CA THR A 111 -6.85 19.35 -29.70
C THR A 111 -6.88 18.99 -28.21
N SER A 112 -6.29 19.86 -27.39
CA SER A 112 -6.43 19.93 -25.94
C SER A 112 -7.90 19.96 -25.45
N GLU A 113 -8.88 20.03 -26.35
CA GLU A 113 -10.31 19.88 -26.10
C GLU A 113 -10.76 18.43 -25.81
N HIS A 114 -9.98 17.39 -26.15
CA HIS A 114 -10.38 16.00 -25.91
C HIS A 114 -9.39 15.24 -25.01
N ILE A 115 -8.09 15.40 -25.21
CA ILE A 115 -7.05 14.71 -24.44
C ILE A 115 -7.02 15.22 -22.99
N GLY A 116 -7.01 14.31 -22.03
CA GLY A 116 -6.95 14.62 -20.60
C GLY A 116 -8.29 14.94 -19.94
N LYS A 117 -9.40 15.01 -20.70
CA LYS A 117 -10.74 15.13 -20.13
C LYS A 117 -11.18 13.81 -19.48
N LEU A 118 -11.88 13.89 -18.36
CA LEU A 118 -12.29 12.72 -17.56
C LEU A 118 -13.18 11.71 -18.32
N GLY A 119 -13.88 12.15 -19.37
CA GLY A 119 -14.74 11.31 -20.20
C GLY A 119 -14.09 10.74 -21.46
N PHE A 120 -12.85 11.12 -21.77
CA PHE A 120 -12.13 10.63 -22.93
C PHE A 120 -11.38 9.34 -22.59
N ASN A 121 -11.53 8.30 -23.42
CA ASN A 121 -10.84 7.03 -23.24
C ASN A 121 -10.36 6.47 -24.59
N ILE A 122 -9.04 6.32 -24.72
CA ILE A 122 -8.38 5.76 -25.93
C ILE A 122 -8.90 4.36 -26.23
N GLU A 123 -9.21 3.56 -25.21
CA GLU A 123 -9.70 2.18 -25.36
C GLU A 123 -11.10 2.10 -26.00
N ASN A 124 -11.86 3.19 -25.95
CA ASN A 124 -13.21 3.26 -26.51
C ASN A 124 -13.24 3.73 -27.98
N MET A 125 -12.08 4.05 -28.56
CA MET A 125 -11.99 4.47 -29.97
C MET A 125 -12.20 3.28 -30.90
N ALA A 126 -12.93 3.48 -32.01
CA ALA A 126 -13.16 2.43 -33.01
C ALA A 126 -11.84 1.88 -33.59
N SER A 127 -10.82 2.74 -33.76
CA SER A 127 -9.49 2.38 -34.26
C SER A 127 -8.51 1.89 -33.19
N PHE A 128 -8.96 1.62 -31.95
CA PHE A 128 -8.06 1.19 -30.87
C PHE A 128 -7.30 -0.10 -31.18
N SER A 129 -7.86 -0.98 -32.02
CA SER A 129 -7.20 -2.21 -32.47
C SER A 129 -5.85 -1.97 -33.14
N GLU A 130 -5.66 -0.82 -33.79
CA GLU A 130 -4.42 -0.44 -34.49
C GLU A 130 -3.25 -0.18 -33.53
N ILE A 131 -3.54 0.35 -32.33
CA ILE A 131 -2.52 0.74 -31.33
C ILE A 131 -2.49 -0.19 -30.10
N LYS A 132 -3.43 -1.12 -30.00
CA LYS A 132 -3.64 -2.00 -28.83
C LYS A 132 -2.36 -2.69 -28.35
N ASN A 133 -1.53 -3.17 -29.28
CA ASN A 133 -0.31 -3.93 -28.97
C ASN A 133 0.80 -3.06 -28.36
N GLU A 134 0.78 -1.75 -28.61
CA GLU A 134 1.74 -0.81 -28.01
C GLU A 134 1.15 -0.15 -26.76
N TYR A 135 -0.16 0.14 -26.79
CA TYR A 135 -0.88 0.75 -25.67
C TYR A 135 -0.97 -0.16 -24.45
N LYS A 136 -1.38 -1.43 -24.62
CA LYS A 136 -1.59 -2.34 -23.48
C LYS A 136 -0.31 -2.56 -22.65
N PRO A 137 0.85 -2.89 -23.24
CA PRO A 137 2.09 -3.02 -22.48
C PRO A 137 2.51 -1.73 -21.79
N PHE A 138 2.37 -0.58 -22.46
CA PHE A 138 2.68 0.72 -21.85
C PHE A 138 1.81 1.01 -20.63
N LYS A 139 0.49 0.88 -20.78
CA LYS A 139 -0.47 1.05 -19.69
C LYS A 139 -0.17 0.10 -18.53
N ASN A 140 0.10 -1.17 -18.83
CA ASN A 140 0.42 -2.18 -17.83
C ASN A 140 1.73 -1.84 -17.08
N GLY A 141 2.76 -1.35 -17.78
CA GLY A 141 4.00 -0.89 -17.16
C GLY A 141 3.78 0.31 -16.25
N VAL A 142 3.01 1.30 -16.71
CA VAL A 142 2.63 2.47 -15.88
C VAL A 142 1.85 2.04 -14.64
N ASP A 143 0.87 1.14 -14.79
CA ASP A 143 0.07 0.62 -13.67
C ASP A 143 0.96 -0.08 -12.62
N VAL A 144 1.97 -0.85 -13.05
CA VAL A 144 2.94 -1.49 -12.15
C VAL A 144 3.82 -0.48 -11.44
N VAL A 145 4.39 0.50 -12.16
CA VAL A 145 5.24 1.54 -11.56
C VAL A 145 4.45 2.38 -10.56
N ALA A 146 3.26 2.83 -10.94
CA ALA A 146 2.39 3.62 -10.07
C ALA A 146 1.95 2.84 -8.82
N SER A 147 1.60 1.56 -8.98
CA SER A 147 1.30 0.69 -7.84
C SER A 147 2.52 0.54 -6.93
N THR A 148 3.72 0.38 -7.49
CA THR A 148 4.95 0.27 -6.68
C THR A 148 5.24 1.56 -5.91
N VAL A 149 5.05 2.73 -6.52
CA VAL A 149 5.19 4.01 -5.81
C VAL A 149 4.15 4.14 -4.71
N GLY A 150 2.89 3.83 -5.02
CA GLY A 150 1.80 3.85 -4.05
C GLY A 150 2.05 2.93 -2.86
N SER A 151 2.62 1.74 -3.10
CA SER A 151 2.95 0.80 -2.03
C SER A 151 4.08 1.29 -1.13
N ILE A 152 5.14 1.89 -1.71
CA ILE A 152 6.24 2.50 -0.94
C ILE A 152 5.72 3.62 -0.03
N ILE A 153 4.86 4.49 -0.56
CA ILE A 153 4.25 5.58 0.21
C ILE A 153 3.35 5.01 1.31
N SER A 154 2.55 3.99 0.98
CA SER A 154 1.65 3.37 1.94
C SER A 154 2.41 2.77 3.12
N CYS A 155 3.38 1.88 2.84
CA CYS A 155 4.12 1.16 3.87
C CYS A 155 5.01 2.06 4.73
N ASN A 156 5.63 3.10 4.15
CA ASN A 156 6.66 3.88 4.85
C ASN A 156 6.16 5.21 5.42
N ILE A 157 5.02 5.72 4.94
CA ILE A 157 4.50 7.04 5.36
C ILE A 157 3.12 6.88 5.99
N ILE A 158 2.17 6.33 5.24
CA ILE A 158 0.77 6.31 5.66
C ILE A 158 0.55 5.34 6.82
N THR A 159 1.04 4.11 6.71
CA THR A 159 0.93 3.10 7.77
C THR A 159 1.51 3.63 9.09
N PRO A 160 2.76 4.12 9.18
CA PRO A 160 3.30 4.59 10.45
C PRO A 160 2.48 5.73 11.07
N VAL A 161 1.98 6.66 10.25
CA VAL A 161 1.12 7.76 10.73
C VAL A 161 -0.17 7.21 11.31
N LEU A 162 -0.85 6.31 10.61
CA LEU A 162 -2.12 5.72 11.08
C LEU A 162 -1.91 4.84 12.32
N ARG A 163 -0.83 4.04 12.35
CA ARG A 163 -0.44 3.22 13.51
C ARG A 163 -0.18 4.11 14.73
N ASN A 164 0.55 5.21 14.56
CA ASN A 164 0.86 6.15 15.63
C ASN A 164 -0.41 6.83 16.16
N GLN A 165 -1.33 7.23 15.28
CA GLN A 165 -2.62 7.80 15.68
C GLN A 165 -3.47 6.79 16.47
N TYR A 166 -3.53 5.55 16.00
CA TYR A 166 -4.24 4.48 16.69
C TYR A 166 -3.63 4.19 18.07
N ALA A 167 -2.30 4.06 18.16
CA ALA A 167 -1.59 3.85 19.41
C ALA A 167 -1.83 5.00 20.40
N ALA A 168 -1.78 6.26 19.94
CA ALA A 168 -2.05 7.42 20.77
C ALA A 168 -3.48 7.43 21.32
N LYS A 169 -4.48 7.02 20.52
CA LYS A 169 -5.86 6.89 20.99
C LYS A 169 -6.00 5.79 22.04
N LYS A 170 -5.43 4.61 21.79
CA LYS A 170 -5.43 3.50 22.76
C LYS A 170 -4.73 3.84 24.07
N GLN A 171 -3.62 4.57 23.99
CA GLN A 171 -2.92 5.07 25.18
C GLN A 171 -3.81 6.03 25.99
N LYS A 172 -4.50 6.97 25.33
CA LYS A 172 -5.45 7.87 26.00
C LYS A 172 -6.61 7.11 26.66
N GLU A 173 -7.17 6.10 25.98
CA GLU A 173 -8.23 5.24 26.55
C GLU A 173 -7.74 4.47 27.79
N ALA A 174 -6.52 3.93 27.76
CA ALA A 174 -5.93 3.22 28.89
C ALA A 174 -5.69 4.16 30.09
N ILE A 175 -5.14 5.36 29.85
CA ILE A 175 -4.92 6.39 30.89
C ILE A 175 -6.26 6.82 31.49
N ALA A 176 -7.29 7.07 30.67
CA ALA A 176 -8.61 7.47 31.15
C ALA A 176 -9.25 6.40 32.06
N LYS A 177 -9.06 5.10 31.74
CA LYS A 177 -9.51 3.98 32.57
C LYS A 177 -8.73 3.84 33.88
N MET A 178 -7.44 4.19 33.90
CA MET A 178 -6.62 4.14 35.12
C MET A 178 -6.85 5.34 36.06
N HIS A 179 -7.26 6.50 35.53
CA HIS A 179 -7.36 7.76 36.30
C HIS A 179 -8.77 8.21 36.69
N GLY A 180 -9.82 7.42 36.43
CA GLY A 180 -11.13 7.56 37.09
C GLY A 180 -11.72 8.98 37.18
N GLY A 181 -11.54 9.84 36.18
CA GLY A 181 -12.19 11.17 36.12
C GLY A 181 -11.35 12.40 36.45
N ASP A 182 -10.05 12.30 36.72
CA ASP A 182 -9.20 13.51 36.85
C ASP A 182 -8.43 13.79 35.55
N GLY A 183 -9.10 14.52 34.64
CA GLY A 183 -8.56 15.01 33.39
C GLY A 183 -7.51 16.11 33.58
N LYS A 184 -6.31 15.76 34.06
CA LYS A 184 -5.14 16.62 33.87
C LYS A 184 -4.54 16.33 32.50
N ASN A 185 -4.52 17.35 31.64
CA ASN A 185 -3.87 17.40 30.33
C ASN A 185 -2.40 16.94 30.42
N LEU A 186 -2.16 15.63 30.32
CA LEU A 186 -0.81 15.07 30.26
C LEU A 186 -0.46 14.83 28.79
N LYS A 187 0.56 15.59 28.33
CA LYS A 187 1.09 15.54 26.97
C LYS A 187 1.43 14.10 26.61
N SER A 188 1.00 13.64 25.44
CA SER A 188 1.43 12.36 24.87
C SER A 188 2.96 12.27 24.95
N PRO A 189 3.56 11.09 25.22
CA PRO A 189 4.99 10.95 25.10
C PRO A 189 5.34 11.28 23.66
N ARG A 190 5.91 12.47 23.44
CA ARG A 190 6.53 12.76 22.16
C ARG A 190 7.68 11.76 22.08
N GLY A 191 7.70 10.96 21.02
CA GLY A 191 8.90 10.19 20.69
C GLY A 191 10.12 11.09 20.84
N ILE A 192 11.25 10.50 21.22
CA ILE A 192 12.52 11.22 21.42
C ILE A 192 12.70 12.17 20.25
N THR A 193 12.76 13.48 20.52
CA THR A 193 12.91 14.47 19.45
C THR A 193 14.21 14.17 18.69
N MET A 194 14.30 14.50 17.40
CA MET A 194 15.54 14.26 16.65
C MET A 194 16.75 14.90 17.33
N ASP A 195 16.56 16.07 17.95
CA ASP A 195 17.60 16.69 18.78
C ASP A 195 17.99 15.82 19.99
N ALA A 196 17.02 15.26 20.71
CA ALA A 196 17.30 14.37 21.82
C ALA A 196 17.93 13.04 21.35
N TYR A 197 17.59 12.54 20.16
CA TYR A 197 18.20 11.37 19.55
C TYR A 197 19.66 11.63 19.16
N ILE A 198 19.94 12.77 18.51
CA ILE A 198 21.29 13.22 18.17
C ILE A 198 22.12 13.45 19.43
N LYS A 199 21.54 14.01 20.49
CA LYS A 199 22.23 14.23 21.76
C LYS A 199 22.56 12.90 22.47
N MET A 200 21.65 11.94 22.41
CA MET A 200 21.83 10.61 23.01
C MET A 200 22.81 9.75 22.21
N SER A 201 22.84 9.86 20.87
CA SER A 201 23.85 9.22 20.04
C SER A 201 25.24 9.86 20.22
N ALA A 202 25.32 11.18 20.38
CA ALA A 202 26.55 11.89 20.71
C ALA A 202 27.08 11.50 22.11
N MET A 203 26.21 11.33 23.10
CA MET A 203 26.60 10.84 24.44
C MET A 203 27.15 9.42 24.41
N LYS A 204 26.67 8.55 23.50
CA LYS A 204 27.18 7.18 23.34
C LYS A 204 28.62 7.13 22.83
N HIS A 205 29.11 8.22 22.23
CA HIS A 205 30.51 8.38 21.80
C HIS A 205 31.38 9.19 22.79
N SER A 206 30.80 9.72 23.88
CA SER A 206 31.53 10.59 24.83
C SER A 206 32.03 9.87 26.09
N SER A 207 31.70 8.59 26.32
CA SER A 207 32.16 7.84 27.50
C SER A 207 33.32 6.89 27.24
N GLY A 208 34.06 7.09 26.15
CA GLY A 208 35.29 6.37 25.83
C GLY A 208 36.54 7.14 26.25
N SER A 209 36.75 7.36 27.56
CA SER A 209 38.12 7.57 28.03
C SER A 209 38.86 6.25 27.91
N LEU A 210 39.39 5.98 26.72
CA LEU A 210 40.53 5.08 26.59
C LEU A 210 41.68 5.75 27.34
N LYS A 211 41.91 5.29 28.57
CA LYS A 211 43.23 5.44 29.19
C LYS A 211 44.19 4.63 28.32
N ILE A 212 45.04 5.33 27.58
CA ILE A 212 46.33 4.80 27.13
C ILE A 212 47.22 4.73 28.37
#